data_AF-A0A2V5VV77-F1
#
_entry.id   AF-A0A2V5VV77-F1
#
_cell.length_a   1.000
_cell.length_b   1.000
_cell.length_c   1.000
_cell.angle_alpha   90.00
_cell.angle_beta   90.00
_cell.angle_gamma   90.00
#
_symmetry.space_group_name_H-M   'P 1'
#
loop_
_entity.id
_entity.type
_entity.pdbx_description
1 polymer ?
#
loop_
_entity_poly.entity_id
_entity_poly.type
_entity_poly.pdbx_seq_one_letter_code
_entity_poly.pdbx_strand_id
1 'polypeptide(L)'
;MRSLVQPHVLKAAAVGAAMTSLASYPRLILWTERPHQLWFLTLTLAWASFILWSFVFAWHSKYTQRPVLVVRTNLRLWGIATVAGLIGASVLARFIDPVLRPLVPDDYPATVESWLAMTLFLLAFDQLFLCLAPFAFFLRLSHRPGIAASLTVLFGVFLVYLKARAWPGQFSPAFILELFAWRVVAGFLSVSFFLKGGALLTMGWIFLLQLRHLIYIWTVAN
;
A
#
# COMPACT_ATOMS: atom_id res chain seq x y z
N MET A 1 21.38 8.00 13.36
CA MET A 1 21.24 6.57 13.71
C MET A 1 20.68 6.32 15.12
N ARG A 2 20.94 7.20 16.11
CA ARG A 2 20.41 7.04 17.49
C ARG A 2 18.88 6.84 17.62
N SER A 3 18.07 7.22 16.64
CA SER A 3 16.60 7.09 16.72
C SER A 3 16.08 5.67 16.46
N LEU A 4 16.72 4.87 15.60
CA LEU A 4 16.23 3.51 15.27
C LEU A 4 16.39 2.53 16.43
N VAL A 5 17.41 2.74 17.27
CA VAL A 5 17.75 1.85 18.39
C VAL A 5 17.00 2.27 19.68
N GLN A 6 16.13 3.28 19.60
CA GLN A 6 15.38 3.71 20.77
C GLN A 6 14.40 2.60 21.20
N PRO A 7 14.37 2.22 22.49
CA PRO A 7 13.53 1.12 22.94
C PRO A 7 12.05 1.26 22.59
N HIS A 8 11.50 2.49 22.61
CA HIS A 8 10.11 2.72 22.24
C HIS A 8 9.85 2.52 20.74
N VAL A 9 10.82 2.88 19.87
CA VAL A 9 10.74 2.65 18.42
C VAL A 9 10.77 1.16 18.13
N LEU A 10 11.69 0.41 18.76
CA LEU A 10 11.81 -1.03 18.57
C LEU A 10 10.54 -1.76 19.03
N LYS A 11 9.98 -1.39 20.20
CA LYS A 11 8.71 -1.96 20.69
C LYS A 11 7.55 -1.66 19.73
N ALA A 12 7.40 -0.41 19.29
CA ALA A 12 6.34 -0.03 18.36
C ALA A 12 6.49 -0.74 17.00
N ALA A 13 7.72 -0.85 16.49
CA ALA A 13 8.01 -1.56 15.26
C ALA A 13 7.75 -3.06 15.37
N ALA A 14 8.06 -3.69 16.51
CA ALA A 14 7.75 -5.10 16.76
C ALA A 14 6.24 -5.35 16.77
N VAL A 15 5.45 -4.50 17.44
CA VAL A 15 3.99 -4.59 17.43
C VAL A 15 3.45 -4.36 16.02
N GLY A 16 3.91 -3.32 15.32
CA GLY A 16 3.51 -3.05 13.94
C GLY A 16 3.82 -4.21 13.00
N ALA A 17 5.00 -4.82 13.13
CA ALA A 17 5.41 -5.97 12.34
C ALA A 17 4.55 -7.21 12.63
N ALA A 18 4.25 -7.49 13.89
CA ALA A 18 3.36 -8.59 14.27
C ALA A 18 1.97 -8.41 13.67
N MET A 19 1.39 -7.21 13.79
CA MET A 19 0.09 -6.88 13.20
C MET A 19 0.11 -6.97 11.67
N THR A 20 1.15 -6.44 11.02
CA THR A 20 1.30 -6.52 9.56
C THR A 20 1.43 -7.97 9.09
N SER A 21 2.22 -8.78 9.80
CA SER A 21 2.41 -10.19 9.47
C SER A 21 1.11 -10.99 9.65
N LEU A 22 0.38 -10.76 10.75
CA LEU A 22 -0.91 -11.40 11.01
C LEU A 22 -1.95 -11.02 9.94
N ALA A 23 -2.08 -9.74 9.62
CA ALA A 23 -3.03 -9.27 8.60
C ALA A 23 -2.69 -9.79 7.19
N SER A 24 -1.41 -10.00 6.91
CA SER A 24 -0.93 -10.48 5.61
C SER A 24 -0.95 -12.01 5.47
N TYR A 25 -1.05 -12.73 6.59
CA TYR A 25 -1.00 -14.19 6.64
C TYR A 25 -2.03 -14.89 5.74
N PRO A 26 -3.31 -14.44 5.65
CA PRO A 26 -4.29 -15.04 4.75
C PRO A 26 -3.85 -15.01 3.28
N ARG A 27 -3.21 -13.93 2.83
CA ARG A 27 -2.71 -13.83 1.44
C ARG A 27 -1.59 -14.83 1.17
N LEU A 28 -0.74 -15.11 2.18
CA LEU A 28 0.33 -16.10 2.05
C LEU A 28 -0.20 -17.55 2.04
N ILE A 29 -1.29 -17.82 2.77
CA ILE A 29 -1.95 -19.13 2.73
C ILE A 29 -2.53 -19.39 1.35
N LEU A 30 -3.26 -18.41 0.81
CA LEU A 30 -3.95 -18.52 -0.47
C LEU A 30 -3.01 -18.49 -1.68
N TRP A 31 -1.72 -18.17 -1.48
CA TRP A 31 -0.71 -18.27 -2.52
C TRP A 31 -0.27 -19.73 -2.71
N THR A 32 -0.91 -20.39 -3.70
CA THR A 32 -0.71 -21.81 -4.04
C THR A 32 0.65 -22.05 -4.70
N GLU A 33 1.05 -21.20 -5.63
CA GLU A 33 2.32 -21.22 -6.40
C GLU A 33 3.53 -20.66 -5.61
N ARG A 34 3.53 -20.79 -4.28
CA ARG A 34 4.57 -20.17 -3.44
C ARG A 34 5.94 -20.87 -3.62
N PRO A 35 7.03 -20.12 -3.84
CA PRO A 35 8.36 -20.71 -4.08
C PRO A 35 8.99 -21.28 -2.80
N HIS A 36 8.51 -20.86 -1.63
CA HIS A 36 9.09 -21.20 -0.33
C HIS A 36 8.01 -21.60 0.68
N GLN A 37 8.44 -22.22 1.77
CA GLN A 37 7.57 -22.65 2.85
C GLN A 37 6.91 -21.47 3.57
N LEU A 38 5.67 -21.65 4.02
CA LEU A 38 4.83 -20.59 4.58
C LEU A 38 5.46 -19.92 5.82
N TRP A 39 6.10 -20.70 6.70
CA TRP A 39 6.76 -20.16 7.89
C TRP A 39 7.90 -19.21 7.51
N PHE A 40 8.67 -19.55 6.48
CA PHE A 40 9.79 -18.74 6.01
C PHE A 40 9.31 -17.41 5.41
N LEU A 41 8.26 -17.45 4.59
CA LEU A 41 7.64 -16.25 4.04
C LEU A 41 7.05 -15.35 5.13
N THR A 42 6.40 -15.95 6.13
CA THR A 42 5.83 -15.21 7.27
C THR A 42 6.91 -14.55 8.10
N LEU A 43 8.01 -15.25 8.41
CA LEU A 43 9.15 -14.66 9.12
C LEU A 43 9.83 -13.55 8.31
N THR A 44 9.99 -13.76 7.00
CA THR A 44 10.56 -12.76 6.10
C THR A 44 9.70 -11.50 6.08
N LEU A 45 8.37 -11.66 6.01
CA LEU A 45 7.43 -10.56 6.04
C LEU A 45 7.46 -9.83 7.38
N ALA A 46 7.49 -10.56 8.50
CA ALA A 46 7.60 -9.98 9.84
C ALA A 46 8.90 -9.18 9.98
N TRP A 47 10.03 -9.73 9.53
CA TRP A 47 11.33 -9.07 9.57
C TRP A 47 11.38 -7.81 8.69
N ALA A 48 10.89 -7.90 7.45
CA ALA A 48 10.80 -6.76 6.55
C ALA A 48 9.90 -5.67 7.14
N SER A 49 8.72 -6.05 7.64
CA SER A 49 7.77 -5.13 8.28
C SER A 49 8.37 -4.46 9.50
N PHE A 50 9.16 -5.18 10.30
CA PHE A 50 9.86 -4.62 11.45
C PHE A 50 10.83 -3.50 11.04
N ILE A 51 11.66 -3.76 10.02
CA ILE A 51 12.57 -2.75 9.47
C ILE A 51 11.79 -1.54 8.95
N LEU A 52 10.73 -1.77 8.16
CA LEU A 52 9.93 -0.69 7.57
C LEU A 52 9.23 0.14 8.64
N TRP A 53 8.59 -0.49 9.62
CA TRP A 53 7.97 0.21 10.75
C TRP A 53 9.00 0.97 11.60
N SER A 54 10.22 0.45 11.75
CA SER A 54 11.29 1.17 12.45
C SER A 54 11.60 2.50 11.78
N PHE A 55 11.61 2.55 10.44
CA PHE A 55 11.81 3.80 9.69
C PHE A 55 10.68 4.79 9.94
N VAL A 56 9.44 4.29 9.88
CA VAL A 56 8.23 5.09 10.11
C VAL A 56 8.26 5.69 11.52
N PHE A 57 8.38 4.87 12.56
CA PHE A 57 8.34 5.37 13.94
C PHE A 57 9.57 6.21 14.32
N ALA A 58 10.76 5.89 13.80
CA ALA A 58 11.97 6.65 14.13
C ALA A 58 12.04 8.03 13.49
N TRP A 59 11.45 8.21 12.30
CA TRP A 59 11.67 9.41 11.49
C TRP A 59 10.41 10.20 11.20
N HIS A 60 9.26 9.56 10.97
CA HIS A 60 8.04 10.30 10.63
C HIS A 60 7.72 11.37 11.68
N SER A 61 7.46 10.97 12.92
CA SER A 61 7.06 11.90 13.98
C SER A 61 8.14 12.94 14.27
N LYS A 62 9.42 12.57 14.12
CA LYS A 62 10.54 13.48 14.35
C LYS A 62 10.59 14.62 13.34
N TYR A 63 10.35 14.34 12.06
CA TYR A 63 10.50 15.33 10.99
C TYR A 63 9.18 16.03 10.62
N THR A 64 8.03 15.38 10.83
CA THR A 64 6.71 16.00 10.53
C THR A 64 6.06 16.64 11.75
N GLN A 65 6.55 16.35 12.96
CA GLN A 65 5.92 16.74 14.23
C GLN A 65 4.47 16.23 14.35
N ARG A 66 4.16 15.12 13.66
CA ARG A 66 2.83 14.50 13.64
C ARG A 66 2.91 13.02 13.98
N PRO A 67 1.96 12.48 14.77
CA PRO A 67 1.96 11.06 15.08
C PRO A 67 1.63 10.24 13.82
N VAL A 68 2.16 9.01 13.78
CA VAL A 68 1.94 8.07 12.66
C VAL A 68 0.48 7.62 12.60
N LEU A 69 -0.12 7.34 13.77
CA LEU A 69 -1.52 6.97 13.92
C LEU A 69 -2.29 8.18 14.46
N VAL A 70 -3.19 8.72 13.65
CA VAL A 70 -4.07 9.83 14.03
C VAL A 70 -5.51 9.30 14.06
N VAL A 71 -6.02 9.02 15.26
CA VAL A 71 -7.38 8.49 15.44
C VAL A 71 -8.43 9.59 15.25
N ARG A 72 -8.16 10.81 15.74
CA ARG A 72 -9.05 11.97 15.61
C ARG A 72 -8.63 12.83 14.42
N THR A 73 -9.03 12.42 13.22
CA THR A 73 -8.81 13.18 11.99
C THR A 73 -10.00 14.08 11.68
N ASN A 74 -9.75 15.18 10.97
CA ASN A 74 -10.83 16.10 10.54
C ASN A 74 -11.81 15.36 9.60
N LEU A 75 -13.11 15.48 9.85
CA LEU A 75 -14.18 14.90 9.03
C LEU A 75 -14.07 15.31 7.56
N ARG A 76 -13.60 16.54 7.27
CA ARG A 76 -13.36 17.02 5.91
C ARG A 76 -12.31 16.18 5.18
N LEU A 77 -11.25 15.76 5.87
CA LEU A 77 -10.20 14.93 5.26
C LEU A 77 -10.73 13.52 4.97
N TRP A 78 -11.56 12.97 5.86
CA TRP A 78 -12.28 11.72 5.60
C TRP A 78 -13.21 11.85 4.40
N GLY A 79 -14.01 12.91 4.31
CA GLY A 79 -14.86 13.17 3.15
C GLY A 79 -14.08 13.21 1.83
N ILE A 80 -12.94 13.91 1.80
CA ILE A 80 -12.06 13.96 0.61
C ILE A 80 -11.49 12.58 0.29
N ALA A 81 -11.01 11.84 1.29
CA ALA A 81 -10.49 10.49 1.12
C ALA A 81 -11.56 9.52 0.61
N THR A 82 -12.80 9.66 1.08
CA THR A 82 -13.93 8.86 0.63
C THR A 82 -14.26 9.14 -0.83
N VAL A 83 -14.43 10.40 -1.20
CA VAL A 83 -14.72 10.79 -2.59
C VAL A 83 -13.59 10.37 -3.53
N ALA A 84 -12.34 10.61 -3.15
CA ALA A 84 -11.18 10.20 -3.94
C ALA A 84 -11.09 8.67 -4.09
N GLY A 85 -11.37 7.92 -3.02
CA GLY A 85 -11.41 6.46 -3.03
C GLY A 85 -12.51 5.93 -3.94
N LEU A 86 -13.72 6.48 -3.90
CA LEU A 86 -14.82 6.07 -4.77
C LEU A 86 -14.54 6.40 -6.25
N ILE A 87 -14.07 7.61 -6.56
CA ILE A 87 -13.69 8.00 -7.92
C ILE A 87 -12.57 7.08 -8.43
N GLY A 88 -11.53 6.86 -7.62
CA GLY A 88 -10.42 5.98 -7.97
C GLY A 88 -10.89 4.54 -8.21
N ALA A 89 -11.78 4.02 -7.35
CA ALA A 89 -12.37 2.69 -7.51
C ALA A 89 -13.13 2.57 -8.84
N SER A 90 -13.95 3.57 -9.20
CA SER A 90 -14.70 3.61 -10.46
C SER A 90 -13.79 3.70 -11.68
N VAL A 91 -12.74 4.53 -11.62
CA VAL A 91 -11.75 4.67 -12.71
C VAL A 91 -11.00 3.36 -12.92
N LEU A 92 -10.49 2.74 -11.84
CA LEU A 92 -9.81 1.46 -11.91
C LEU A 92 -10.73 0.37 -12.50
N ALA A 93 -11.97 0.28 -12.00
CA ALA A 93 -12.94 -0.72 -12.45
C ALA A 93 -13.27 -0.61 -13.95
N ARG A 94 -13.26 0.61 -14.49
CA ARG A 94 -13.69 0.87 -15.87
C ARG A 94 -12.55 0.83 -16.88
N PHE A 95 -11.35 1.29 -16.51
CA PHE A 95 -10.26 1.49 -17.47
C PHE A 95 -9.10 0.51 -17.26
N ILE A 96 -8.74 0.20 -16.02
CA ILE A 96 -7.53 -0.58 -15.73
C ILE A 96 -7.85 -2.08 -15.53
N ASP A 97 -8.84 -2.37 -14.69
CA ASP A 97 -9.20 -3.75 -14.33
C ASP A 97 -9.66 -4.60 -15.52
N PRO A 98 -10.43 -4.09 -16.52
CA PRO A 98 -10.82 -4.90 -17.68
C PRO A 98 -9.64 -5.35 -18.54
N VAL A 99 -8.53 -4.59 -18.54
CA VAL A 99 -7.31 -4.92 -19.28
C VAL A 99 -6.42 -5.85 -18.49
N LEU A 100 -6.19 -5.57 -17.20
CA LEU A 100 -5.29 -6.38 -16.37
C LEU A 100 -5.87 -7.73 -15.96
N ARG A 101 -7.17 -7.82 -15.70
CA ARG A 101 -7.80 -9.06 -15.20
C ARG A 101 -7.62 -10.27 -16.13
N PRO A 102 -7.80 -10.18 -17.46
CA PRO A 102 -7.53 -11.33 -18.34
C PRO A 102 -6.04 -11.63 -18.51
N LEU A 103 -5.16 -10.62 -18.34
CA LEU A 103 -3.71 -10.78 -18.54
C LEU A 103 -3.00 -11.36 -17.31
N VAL A 104 -3.48 -11.02 -16.12
CA VAL A 104 -2.88 -11.42 -14.84
C VAL A 104 -3.99 -11.82 -13.86
N PRO A 105 -4.72 -12.91 -14.14
CA PRO A 105 -5.89 -13.30 -13.35
C PRO A 105 -5.54 -13.56 -11.89
N ASP A 106 -4.33 -14.06 -11.60
CA ASP A 106 -3.87 -14.38 -10.24
C ASP A 106 -3.66 -13.14 -9.34
N ASP A 107 -3.50 -11.96 -9.95
CA ASP A 107 -3.43 -10.68 -9.25
C ASP A 107 -4.82 -10.17 -8.82
N TYR A 108 -5.91 -10.77 -9.31
CA TYR A 108 -7.29 -10.38 -9.02
C TYR A 108 -7.99 -11.38 -8.09
N PRO A 109 -8.80 -10.90 -7.13
CA PRO A 109 -9.57 -11.80 -6.27
C PRO A 109 -10.75 -12.40 -7.04
N ALA A 110 -10.90 -13.71 -6.94
CA ALA A 110 -12.01 -14.47 -7.52
C ALA A 110 -13.17 -14.69 -6.52
N THR A 111 -12.86 -14.75 -5.22
CA THR A 111 -13.81 -14.98 -4.13
C THR A 111 -13.73 -13.89 -3.06
N VAL A 112 -14.76 -13.77 -2.23
CA VAL A 112 -14.77 -12.82 -1.08
C VAL A 112 -13.60 -13.09 -0.13
N GLU A 113 -13.24 -14.36 0.09
CA GLU A 113 -12.08 -14.74 0.91
C GLU A 113 -10.78 -14.20 0.31
N SER A 114 -10.55 -14.42 -0.99
CA SER A 114 -9.37 -13.90 -1.69
C SER A 114 -9.32 -12.37 -1.71
N TRP A 115 -10.49 -11.72 -1.80
CA TRP A 115 -10.62 -10.28 -1.71
C TRP A 115 -10.24 -9.76 -0.32
N LEU A 116 -10.71 -10.40 0.74
CA LEU A 116 -10.38 -10.04 2.12
C LEU A 116 -8.87 -10.18 2.37
N ALA A 117 -8.30 -11.31 1.96
CA ALA A 117 -6.87 -11.58 2.09
C ALA A 117 -6.01 -10.54 1.35
N MET A 118 -6.38 -10.22 0.11
CA MET A 118 -5.70 -9.18 -0.68
C MET A 118 -5.85 -7.80 -0.03
N THR A 119 -7.05 -7.45 0.42
CA THR A 119 -7.33 -6.15 1.05
C THR A 119 -6.52 -5.98 2.33
N LEU A 120 -6.48 -6.99 3.21
CA LEU A 120 -5.68 -6.94 4.43
C LEU A 120 -4.18 -6.82 4.12
N PHE A 121 -3.68 -7.55 3.13
CA PHE A 121 -2.28 -7.44 2.68
C PHE A 121 -1.96 -6.02 2.17
N LEU A 122 -2.85 -5.43 1.38
CA LEU A 122 -2.66 -4.09 0.82
C LEU A 122 -2.66 -3.00 1.91
N LEU A 123 -3.58 -3.10 2.86
CA LEU A 123 -3.69 -2.16 3.97
C LEU A 123 -2.51 -2.28 4.93
N ALA A 124 -2.06 -3.52 5.20
CA ALA A 124 -1.08 -3.77 6.25
C ALA A 124 0.37 -3.70 5.78
N PHE A 125 0.67 -4.24 4.60
CA PHE A 125 2.04 -4.36 4.09
C PHE A 125 2.30 -3.49 2.87
N ASP A 126 1.43 -3.53 1.84
CA ASP A 126 1.70 -2.80 0.59
C ASP A 126 1.80 -1.30 0.83
N GLN A 127 0.87 -0.72 1.59
CA GLN A 127 0.94 0.69 1.97
C GLN A 127 2.17 1.03 2.83
N LEU A 128 2.59 0.11 3.70
CA LEU A 128 3.81 0.27 4.52
C LEU A 128 5.04 0.34 3.62
N PHE A 129 5.15 -0.59 2.67
CA PHE A 129 6.28 -0.74 1.75
C PHE A 129 6.31 0.35 0.68
N LEU A 130 5.17 0.76 0.15
CA LEU A 130 5.08 1.69 -0.99
C LEU A 130 4.96 3.16 -0.60
N CYS A 131 4.43 3.46 0.58
CA CYS A 131 4.14 4.83 0.99
C CYS A 131 4.83 5.19 2.31
N LEU A 132 4.47 4.53 3.41
CA LEU A 132 4.84 5.00 4.75
C LEU A 132 6.35 4.97 4.98
N ALA A 133 6.97 3.81 4.78
CA ALA A 133 8.39 3.62 5.05
C ALA A 133 9.29 4.36 4.05
N PRO A 134 9.06 4.31 2.72
CA PRO A 134 9.83 5.13 1.78
C PRO A 134 9.69 6.62 2.07
N PHE A 135 8.49 7.10 2.40
CA PHE A 135 8.30 8.51 2.76
C PHE A 135 9.12 8.89 3.99
N ALA A 136 9.05 8.10 5.07
CA ALA A 136 9.84 8.36 6.28
C ALA A 136 11.35 8.33 5.99
N PHE A 137 11.81 7.40 5.15
CA PHE A 137 13.20 7.30 4.72
C PHE A 137 13.65 8.52 3.90
N PHE A 138 12.90 8.91 2.88
CA PHE A 138 13.24 10.07 2.04
C PHE A 138 13.07 11.39 2.77
N LEU A 139 12.17 11.46 3.75
CA LEU A 139 12.03 12.62 4.62
C LEU A 139 13.28 12.78 5.50
N ARG A 140 13.82 11.69 6.02
CA ARG A 140 15.11 11.70 6.73
C ARG A 140 16.26 12.16 5.84
N LEU A 141 16.28 11.78 4.56
CA LEU A 141 17.34 12.15 3.63
C LEU A 141 17.24 13.62 3.21
N SER A 142 16.06 14.04 2.75
CA SER A 142 15.85 15.36 2.13
C SER A 142 15.50 16.46 3.12
N HIS A 143 14.98 16.12 4.31
CA HIS A 143 14.40 17.05 5.29
C HIS A 143 13.28 17.94 4.72
N ARG A 144 12.80 17.65 3.51
CA ARG A 144 11.80 18.45 2.79
C ARG A 144 10.64 17.54 2.38
N PRO A 145 9.45 17.71 2.97
CA PRO A 145 8.30 16.84 2.69
C PRO A 145 7.92 16.73 1.21
N GLY A 146 8.05 17.81 0.44
CA GLY A 146 7.75 17.80 -1.00
C GLY A 146 8.71 16.93 -1.82
N ILE A 147 10.02 16.98 -1.51
CA ILE A 147 11.02 16.12 -2.15
C ILE A 147 10.81 14.68 -1.73
N ALA A 148 10.58 14.44 -0.43
CA ALA A 148 10.30 13.10 0.08
C ALA A 148 9.07 12.47 -0.59
N ALA A 149 7.98 13.22 -0.73
CA ALA A 149 6.78 12.77 -1.43
C ALA A 149 7.09 12.40 -2.89
N SER A 150 7.83 13.26 -3.60
CA SER A 150 8.19 13.02 -5.00
C SER A 150 9.04 11.76 -5.17
N LEU A 151 10.03 11.55 -4.28
CA LEU A 151 10.86 10.33 -4.28
C LEU A 151 10.06 9.08 -3.92
N THR A 152 9.12 9.16 -2.98
CA THR A 152 8.20 8.05 -2.66
C THR A 152 7.34 7.66 -3.85
N VAL A 153 6.79 8.65 -4.55
CA VAL A 153 5.98 8.41 -5.76
C VAL A 153 6.85 7.82 -6.87
N LEU A 154 8.05 8.35 -7.09
CA LEU A 154 8.99 7.84 -8.09
C LEU A 154 9.40 6.39 -7.80
N PHE A 155 9.67 6.06 -6.54
CA PHE A 155 9.90 4.68 -6.11
C PHE A 155 8.71 3.78 -6.47
N GLY A 156 7.49 4.25 -6.22
CA GLY A 156 6.27 3.58 -6.63
C GLY A 156 6.14 3.36 -8.14
N VAL A 157 6.47 4.37 -8.96
CA VAL A 157 6.45 4.27 -10.43
C VAL A 157 7.52 3.29 -10.90
N PHE A 158 8.71 3.32 -10.31
CA PHE A 158 9.78 2.37 -10.61
C PHE A 158 9.37 0.92 -10.35
N LEU A 159 8.64 0.65 -9.26
CA LEU A 159 8.11 -0.69 -9.00
C LEU A 159 7.04 -1.12 -10.01
N VAL A 160 6.17 -0.21 -10.45
CA VAL A 160 5.22 -0.51 -11.55
C VAL A 160 5.98 -0.82 -12.84
N TYR A 161 7.04 -0.08 -13.15
CA TYR A 161 7.90 -0.36 -14.30
C TYR A 161 8.53 -1.77 -14.21
N LEU A 162 9.10 -2.13 -13.06
CA LEU A 162 9.65 -3.47 -12.85
C LEU A 162 8.58 -4.56 -12.99
N LYS A 163 7.39 -4.35 -12.42
CA LYS A 163 6.27 -5.30 -12.54
C LYS A 163 5.80 -5.45 -14.00
N ALA A 164 5.68 -4.34 -14.72
CA ALA A 164 5.31 -4.33 -16.13
C ALA A 164 6.31 -5.07 -17.02
N ARG A 165 7.60 -5.04 -16.67
CA ARG A 165 8.67 -5.79 -17.36
C ARG A 165 8.67 -7.29 -17.04
N ALA A 166 8.14 -7.68 -15.88
CA ALA A 166 8.08 -9.07 -15.44
C ALA A 166 6.82 -9.80 -15.94
N TRP A 167 5.78 -9.07 -16.33
CA TRP A 167 4.56 -9.66 -16.84
C TRP A 167 4.75 -10.33 -18.22
N PRO A 168 4.14 -11.51 -18.44
CA PRO A 168 4.32 -12.29 -19.67
C PRO A 168 3.62 -11.70 -20.92
N GLY A 169 2.86 -10.60 -20.76
CA GLY A 169 2.10 -9.94 -21.83
C GLY A 169 2.75 -8.65 -22.33
N GLN A 170 2.58 -8.36 -23.63
CA GLN A 170 2.95 -7.06 -24.20
C GLN A 170 1.83 -6.05 -23.94
N PHE A 171 2.07 -5.08 -23.07
CA PHE A 171 1.15 -3.95 -22.89
C PHE A 171 1.35 -2.92 -23.98
N SER A 172 0.24 -2.36 -24.47
CA SER A 172 0.32 -1.15 -25.29
C SER A 172 1.05 -0.04 -24.51
N PRO A 173 1.96 0.73 -25.14
CA PRO A 173 2.64 1.84 -24.50
C PRO A 173 1.66 2.84 -23.86
N ALA A 174 0.48 3.04 -24.46
CA ALA A 174 -0.58 3.88 -23.92
C ALA A 174 -1.07 3.36 -22.56
N PHE A 175 -1.27 2.06 -22.42
CA PHE A 175 -1.72 1.46 -21.17
C PHE A 175 -0.65 1.53 -20.08
N ILE A 176 0.63 1.36 -20.43
CA ILE A 176 1.74 1.55 -19.48
C ILE A 176 1.74 3.01 -18.96
N LEU A 177 1.51 3.97 -19.85
CA LEU A 177 1.41 5.38 -19.47
C LEU A 177 0.22 5.63 -18.52
N GLU A 178 -0.92 4.99 -18.76
CA GLU A 178 -2.08 5.04 -17.85
C GLU A 178 -1.76 4.46 -16.47
N LEU A 179 -1.06 3.32 -16.41
CA LEU A 179 -0.61 2.73 -15.13
C LEU A 179 0.35 3.67 -14.38
N PHE A 180 1.26 4.34 -15.08
CA PHE A 180 2.15 5.32 -14.48
C PHE A 180 1.38 6.56 -14.00
N ALA A 181 0.47 7.10 -14.81
CA ALA A 181 -0.35 8.24 -14.46
C ALA A 181 -1.19 7.94 -13.22
N TRP A 182 -1.86 6.78 -13.19
CA TRP A 182 -2.57 6.30 -12.02
C TRP A 182 -1.64 6.20 -10.80
N ARG A 183 -0.48 5.57 -10.95
CA ARG A 183 0.48 5.38 -9.85
C ARG A 183 0.96 6.71 -9.28
N VAL A 184 1.19 7.70 -10.12
CA VAL A 184 1.59 9.06 -9.72
C VAL A 184 0.48 9.70 -8.89
N VAL A 185 -0.76 9.73 -9.40
CA VAL A 185 -1.91 10.34 -8.70
C VAL A 185 -2.19 9.63 -7.39
N ALA A 186 -2.31 8.30 -7.41
CA ALA A 186 -2.54 7.47 -6.24
C ALA A 186 -1.43 7.62 -5.19
N GLY A 187 -0.17 7.70 -5.63
CA GLY A 187 0.98 7.90 -4.75
C GLY A 187 0.96 9.25 -4.05
N PHE A 188 0.72 10.35 -4.78
CA PHE A 188 0.62 11.68 -4.17
C PHE A 188 -0.57 11.81 -3.22
N LEU A 189 -1.72 11.20 -3.55
CA LEU A 189 -2.88 11.13 -2.65
C LEU A 189 -2.54 10.35 -1.39
N SER A 190 -1.91 9.18 -1.51
CA SER A 190 -1.48 8.37 -0.36
C SER A 190 -0.58 9.15 0.59
N VAL A 191 0.46 9.79 0.06
CA VAL A 191 1.40 10.58 0.88
C VAL A 191 0.69 11.78 1.50
N SER A 192 -0.22 12.43 0.76
CA SER A 192 -0.99 13.57 1.26
C SER A 192 -1.92 13.17 2.40
N PHE A 193 -2.63 12.05 2.28
CA PHE A 193 -3.46 11.51 3.34
C PHE A 193 -2.62 11.08 4.55
N PHE A 194 -1.45 10.48 4.31
CA PHE A 194 -0.53 10.10 5.39
C PHE A 194 -0.02 11.31 6.17
N LEU A 195 0.42 12.35 5.47
CA LEU A 195 0.89 13.60 6.08
C LEU A 195 -0.20 14.35 6.84
N LYS A 196 -1.41 14.41 6.27
CA LYS A 196 -2.50 15.22 6.85
C LYS A 196 -3.29 14.47 7.92
N GLY A 197 -3.46 13.16 7.77
CA GLY A 197 -4.37 12.35 8.57
C GLY A 197 -3.82 11.02 9.07
N GLY A 198 -2.51 10.77 8.90
CA GLY A 198 -1.85 9.57 9.39
C GLY A 198 -2.18 8.30 8.59
N ALA A 199 -1.70 7.17 9.11
CA ALA A 199 -1.79 5.89 8.42
C ALA A 199 -3.25 5.43 8.21
N LEU A 200 -4.14 5.70 9.18
CA LEU A 200 -5.54 5.28 9.13
C LEU A 200 -6.32 5.91 7.98
N LEU A 201 -6.12 7.21 7.71
CA LEU A 201 -6.76 7.87 6.58
C LEU A 201 -6.27 7.29 5.24
N THR A 202 -4.98 6.98 5.18
CA THR A 202 -4.37 6.33 4.01
C THR A 202 -4.89 4.90 3.83
N MET A 203 -5.11 4.16 4.91
CA MET A 203 -5.73 2.83 4.87
C MET A 203 -7.20 2.94 4.43
N GLY A 204 -7.93 3.95 4.92
CA GLY A 204 -9.33 4.16 4.60
C GLY A 204 -9.59 4.33 3.10
N TRP A 205 -8.84 5.19 2.40
CA TRP A 205 -9.06 5.35 0.95
C TRP A 205 -8.58 4.13 0.15
N ILE A 206 -7.50 3.44 0.56
CA ILE A 206 -7.06 2.19 -0.10
C ILE A 206 -8.14 1.10 0.05
N PHE A 207 -8.76 0.99 1.22
CA PHE A 207 -9.87 0.07 1.44
C PHE A 207 -11.02 0.36 0.46
N LEU A 208 -11.37 1.63 0.28
CA LEU A 208 -12.41 2.03 -0.68
C LEU A 208 -12.04 1.67 -2.13
N LEU A 209 -10.77 1.78 -2.52
CA LEU A 209 -10.33 1.29 -3.83
C LEU A 209 -10.60 -0.20 -4.01
N GLN A 210 -10.46 -1.02 -2.96
CA GLN A 210 -10.66 -2.47 -3.05
C GLN A 210 -12.13 -2.87 -3.17
N LEU A 211 -13.08 -2.00 -2.80
CA LEU A 211 -14.52 -2.29 -2.94
C LEU A 211 -14.94 -2.57 -4.39
N ARG A 212 -14.20 -2.04 -5.38
CA ARG A 212 -14.46 -2.29 -6.80
C ARG A 212 -14.48 -3.78 -7.17
N HIS A 213 -13.68 -4.59 -6.48
CA HIS A 213 -13.61 -6.02 -6.75
C HIS A 213 -14.85 -6.78 -6.28
N LEU A 214 -15.52 -6.31 -5.21
CA LEU A 214 -16.74 -6.95 -4.71
C LEU A 214 -17.87 -6.87 -5.73
N ILE A 215 -17.98 -5.75 -6.44
CA ILE A 215 -18.98 -5.56 -7.52
C ILE A 215 -18.80 -6.67 -8.56
N TYR A 216 -17.56 -6.89 -9.01
CA TYR A 216 -17.27 -7.92 -9.99
C TYR A 216 -17.58 -9.33 -9.48
N ILE A 217 -17.14 -9.66 -8.26
CA ILE A 217 -17.38 -10.99 -7.67
C ILE A 217 -18.89 -11.27 -7.62
N TRP A 218 -19.69 -10.28 -7.24
CA TRP A 218 -21.15 -10.40 -7.18
C TRP A 218 -21.80 -10.57 -8.57
N THR A 219 -21.27 -9.92 -9.60
CA THR A 219 -21.79 -10.04 -10.98
C THR A 219 -21.39 -11.33 -11.69
N VAL A 220 -20.36 -12.04 -11.21
CA VAL A 220 -19.91 -13.32 -11.80
C VAL A 220 -20.48 -14.52 -11.03
N ALA A 221 -20.80 -14.34 -9.75
CA ALA A 221 -21.39 -15.38 -8.91
C ALA A 221 -22.91 -15.56 -9.12
N ASN A 222 -23.58 -14.59 -9.76
CA ASN A 222 -25.00 -14.61 -10.12
C ASN A 222 -25.16 -14.54 -11.64
#